data_AF-A0A9N9K7U8-F1
#
_entry.id   AF-A0A9N9K7U8-F1
#
_cell.length_a   1.000
_cell.length_b   1.000
_cell.length_c   1.000
_cell.angle_alpha   90.00
_cell.angle_beta   90.00
_cell.angle_gamma   90.00
#
_symmetry.space_group_name_H-M   'P 1'
#
loop_
_entity.id
_entity.type
_entity.pdbx_description
1 polymer ?
#
loop_
_entity_poly.entity_id
_entity_poly.type
_entity_poly.pdbx_seq_one_letter_code
_entity_poly.pdbx_strand_id
1 'polypeptide(L)'
;NIEEILKQMWLMAGNTAKAHPQLILCVLPNVGIPLYAEIKRVCDTIIGVASQCIQGKHMLAAKKQYCANVCLKMNVKIGGMNSFLSTNQLPFVTERPTILMGADVTHPSA
;
A
#
# COMPACT_ATOMS: atom_id res chain seq x y z
N ASN A 1 3.54 -19.05 11.49
CA ASN A 1 3.72 -18.85 10.05
C ASN A 1 3.00 -17.55 9.67
N ILE A 2 3.68 -16.56 9.07
CA ILE A 2 3.08 -15.24 8.73
C ILE A 2 1.96 -15.38 7.69
N GLU A 3 2.13 -16.27 6.72
CA GLU A 3 1.14 -16.50 5.68
C GLU A 3 -0.21 -16.92 6.26
N GLU A 4 -0.20 -17.92 7.14
CA GLU A 4 -1.41 -18.43 7.78
C GLU A 4 -2.07 -17.35 8.65
N ILE A 5 -1.28 -16.58 9.41
CA ILE A 5 -1.79 -15.51 10.25
C ILE A 5 -2.51 -14.44 9.41
N LEU A 6 -1.90 -14.01 8.30
CA LEU A 6 -2.50 -12.99 7.44
C LEU A 6 -3.78 -13.49 6.75
N LYS A 7 -3.80 -14.74 6.29
CA LYS A 7 -5.01 -15.36 5.70
C LYS A 7 -6.14 -15.42 6.71
N GLN A 8 -5.87 -15.94 7.91
CA GLN A 8 -6.88 -16.04 8.96
C GLN A 8 -7.39 -14.65 9.37
N MET A 9 -6.50 -13.66 9.52
CA MET A 9 -6.93 -12.32 9.87
C MET A 9 -7.82 -11.68 8.82
N TRP A 10 -7.48 -11.84 7.54
CA TRP A 10 -8.28 -11.33 6.44
C TRP A 10 -9.67 -11.98 6.40
N LEU A 11 -9.76 -13.30 6.59
CA LEU A 11 -11.02 -14.04 6.66
C LEU A 11 -11.87 -13.61 7.86
N MET A 12 -11.29 -13.53 9.06
CA MET A 12 -12.00 -13.14 10.27
C MET A 12 -12.53 -11.71 10.18
N ALA A 13 -11.70 -10.76 9.73
CA ALA A 13 -12.12 -9.38 9.52
C ALA A 13 -13.25 -9.30 8.49
N GLY A 14 -13.14 -10.07 7.40
CA GLY A 14 -14.16 -10.06 6.35
C GLY A 14 -15.49 -10.65 6.78
N ASN A 15 -15.46 -11.75 7.53
CA ASN A 15 -16.67 -12.37 8.10
C ASN A 15 -17.35 -11.45 9.11
N THR A 16 -16.55 -10.76 9.94
CA THR A 16 -17.06 -9.82 10.96
C THR A 16 -17.72 -8.61 10.30
N ALA A 17 -17.08 -8.04 9.28
CA ALA A 17 -17.59 -6.89 8.54
C ALA A 17 -18.65 -7.25 7.48
N LYS A 18 -18.86 -8.55 7.21
CA LYS A 18 -19.64 -9.08 6.08
C LYS A 18 -19.24 -8.46 4.73
N ALA A 19 -17.95 -8.17 4.56
CA ALA A 19 -17.37 -7.52 3.40
C ALA A 19 -15.88 -7.87 3.28
N HIS A 20 -15.35 -7.94 2.06
CA HIS A 20 -13.93 -8.23 1.86
C HIS A 20 -13.05 -7.05 2.33
N PRO A 21 -12.08 -7.26 3.24
CA PRO A 21 -11.15 -6.20 3.62
C PRO A 21 -10.34 -5.72 2.41
N GLN A 22 -10.31 -4.40 2.20
CA GLN A 22 -9.60 -3.77 1.08
C GLN A 22 -8.12 -3.48 1.41
N LEU A 23 -7.75 -3.46 2.69
CA LEU A 23 -6.41 -3.10 3.15
C LEU A 23 -6.07 -3.85 4.44
N ILE A 24 -4.84 -4.34 4.56
CA ILE A 24 -4.25 -4.80 5.83
C ILE A 24 -3.20 -3.78 6.31
N LEU A 25 -3.41 -3.22 7.51
CA LEU A 25 -2.43 -2.34 8.17
C LEU A 25 -1.55 -3.19 9.12
N CYS A 26 -0.29 -3.37 8.76
CA CYS A 26 0.67 -4.15 9.56
C CYS A 26 1.53 -3.24 10.43
N VAL A 27 1.51 -3.44 11.75
CA VAL A 27 2.38 -2.73 12.69
C VAL A 27 3.63 -3.58 12.94
N LEU A 28 4.78 -3.07 12.52
CA LEU A 28 6.07 -3.76 12.62
C LEU A 28 6.83 -3.32 13.87
N PRO A 29 7.46 -4.25 14.59
CA PRO A 29 8.24 -3.91 15.79
C PRO A 29 9.56 -3.21 15.44
N ASN A 30 10.12 -3.44 14.25
CA ASN A 30 11.39 -2.89 13.81
C ASN A 30 11.45 -2.74 12.28
N VAL A 31 12.61 -2.34 11.76
CA VAL A 31 12.89 -2.17 10.32
C VAL A 31 13.29 -3.46 9.61
N GLY A 32 13.02 -4.63 10.23
CA GLY A 32 13.48 -5.92 9.73
C GLY A 32 12.98 -6.22 8.32
N ILE A 33 13.94 -6.36 7.39
CA ILE A 33 13.69 -6.66 5.98
C ILE A 33 12.93 -7.99 5.79
N PRO A 34 13.25 -9.10 6.49
CA PRO A 34 12.60 -10.38 6.21
C PRO A 34 11.10 -10.39 6.52
N LEU A 35 10.70 -9.82 7.66
CA LEU A 35 9.29 -9.75 8.05
C LEU A 35 8.50 -8.85 7.08
N TYR A 36 9.05 -7.69 6.72
CA TYR A 36 8.42 -6.81 5.74
C TYR A 36 8.27 -7.50 4.38
N ALA A 37 9.33 -8.16 3.89
CA ALA A 37 9.32 -8.87 2.62
C ALA A 37 8.29 -10.00 2.60
N GLU A 38 8.19 -10.78 3.68
CA GLU A 38 7.22 -11.87 3.78
C GLU A 38 5.77 -11.37 3.82
N ILE A 39 5.48 -10.30 4.58
CA ILE A 39 4.17 -9.65 4.58
C ILE A 39 3.80 -9.19 3.16
N LYS A 40 4.76 -8.55 2.46
CA LYS A 40 4.54 -8.09 1.09
C LYS A 40 4.30 -9.23 0.12
N ARG A 41 5.15 -10.26 0.16
CA ARG A 41 4.97 -11.48 -0.64
C ARG A 41 3.56 -12.06 -0.44
N VAL A 42 3.14 -12.27 0.80
CA VAL A 42 1.83 -12.89 1.09
C VAL A 42 0.67 -12.00 0.65
N CYS A 43 0.67 -10.72 1.02
CA CYS A 43 -0.43 -9.81 0.67
C CYS A 43 -0.53 -9.59 -0.84
N ASP A 44 0.60 -9.41 -1.52
CA ASP A 44 0.63 -9.02 -2.94
C ASP A 44 0.50 -10.24 -3.88
N THR A 45 0.90 -11.45 -3.46
CA THR A 45 0.91 -12.65 -4.34
C THR A 45 -0.03 -13.79 -3.92
N ILE A 46 -0.38 -13.91 -2.63
CA ILE A 46 -1.17 -15.04 -2.12
C ILE A 46 -2.60 -14.62 -1.78
N ILE A 47 -2.77 -13.53 -1.03
CA ILE A 47 -4.09 -13.03 -0.61
C ILE A 47 -4.68 -12.09 -1.66
N GLY A 48 -3.84 -11.29 -2.32
CA GLY A 48 -4.29 -10.30 -3.32
C GLY A 48 -4.98 -9.10 -2.69
N VAL A 49 -4.49 -8.63 -1.54
CA VAL A 49 -5.05 -7.48 -0.81
C VAL A 49 -3.97 -6.43 -0.58
N ALA A 50 -4.34 -5.15 -0.74
CA ALA A 50 -3.42 -4.07 -0.46
C ALA A 50 -2.93 -4.13 0.99
N SER A 51 -1.66 -3.78 1.21
CA SER A 51 -1.07 -3.75 2.55
C SER A 51 -0.30 -2.46 2.83
N GLN A 52 -0.43 -1.94 4.05
CA GLN A 52 0.34 -0.80 4.54
C GLN A 52 1.11 -1.20 5.80
N CYS A 53 2.44 -1.13 5.76
CA CYS A 53 3.26 -1.40 6.93
C CYS A 53 3.64 -0.08 7.62
N ILE A 54 3.57 -0.03 8.94
CA ILE A 54 4.03 1.10 9.77
C ILE A 54 4.95 0.58 10.87
N GLN A 55 5.90 1.38 11.34
CA GLN A 55 6.72 1.00 12.50
C GLN A 55 6.00 1.41 13.79
N GLY A 56 5.95 0.53 14.78
CA GLY A 56 5.28 0.77 16.06
C GLY A 56 5.75 2.05 16.76
N LYS A 57 7.04 2.40 16.62
CA LYS A 57 7.61 3.66 17.15
C LYS A 57 6.88 4.92 16.67
N HIS A 58 6.34 4.90 15.45
CA HIS A 58 5.59 6.03 14.89
C HIS A 58 4.14 6.07 15.36
N MET A 59 3.63 4.98 15.94
CA MET A 59 2.31 4.95 16.55
C MET A 59 2.35 5.53 17.97
N LEU A 60 3.43 5.27 18.72
CA LEU A 60 3.64 5.82 20.06
C LEU A 60 3.83 7.35 20.05
N ALA A 61 4.38 7.89 18.96
CA ALA A 61 4.54 9.32 18.74
C ALA A 61 3.95 9.71 17.37
N ALA A 62 2.62 9.66 17.27
CA ALA A 62 1.86 9.90 16.04
C ALA A 62 1.94 11.36 15.56
N LYS A 63 3.05 11.72 14.91
CA LYS A 63 3.26 13.04 14.31
C LYS A 63 2.28 13.24 13.15
N LYS A 64 1.60 14.39 13.11
CA LYS A 64 0.63 14.74 12.05
C LYS A 64 1.19 14.52 10.64
N GLN A 65 2.42 14.96 10.38
CA GLN A 65 3.07 14.78 9.08
C GLN A 65 3.28 13.29 8.72
N TYR A 66 3.63 12.46 9.69
CA TYR A 66 3.79 11.02 9.45
C TYR A 66 2.45 10.38 9.08
N CYS A 67 1.40 10.67 9.84
CA CYS A 67 0.05 10.18 9.56
C CYS A 67 -0.43 10.62 8.17
N ALA A 68 -0.23 11.89 7.81
CA ALA A 68 -0.56 12.40 6.47
C ALA A 68 0.15 11.60 5.37
N ASN A 69 1.46 11.36 5.50
CA ASN A 69 2.22 10.59 4.53
C ASN A 69 1.76 9.12 4.43
N VAL A 70 1.32 8.51 5.54
CA VAL A 70 0.74 7.16 5.52
C VAL A 70 -0.62 7.17 4.82
N CYS A 71 -1.49 8.15 5.10
CA CYS A 71 -2.78 8.29 4.43
C CYS A 71 -2.63 8.47 2.92
N LEU A 72 -1.67 9.27 2.45
CA LEU A 72 -1.38 9.43 1.02
C LEU A 72 -1.03 8.09 0.34
N LYS A 73 -0.29 7.22 1.04
CA LYS A 73 0.05 5.88 0.54
C LYS A 73 -1.16 4.93 0.55
N MET A 74 -1.96 4.97 1.61
CA MET A 74 -3.15 4.13 1.71
C MET A 74 -4.19 4.50 0.66
N ASN A 75 -4.44 5.80 0.45
CA ASN A 75 -5.41 6.29 -0.53
C ASN A 75 -5.15 5.72 -1.94
N VAL A 76 -3.91 5.82 -2.42
CA VAL A 76 -3.54 5.30 -3.76
C VAL A 76 -3.63 3.77 -3.84
N LYS A 77 -3.28 3.05 -2.76
CA LYS A 77 -3.34 1.59 -2.72
C LYS A 77 -4.76 1.03 -2.81
N ILE A 78 -5.76 1.80 -2.40
CA ILE A 78 -7.18 1.41 -2.46
C ILE A 78 -7.91 2.09 -3.64
N GLY A 79 -7.17 2.62 -4.62
CA GLY A 79 -7.72 3.18 -5.85
C GLY A 79 -8.07 4.67 -5.79
N GLY A 80 -7.76 5.36 -4.70
CA GLY A 80 -7.95 6.80 -4.56
C GLY A 80 -6.88 7.63 -5.29
N MET A 81 -7.22 8.88 -5.59
CA MET A 81 -6.32 9.86 -6.20
C MET A 81 -6.04 10.98 -5.19
N ASN A 82 -4.76 11.24 -4.89
CA ASN A 82 -4.39 12.28 -3.90
C ASN A 82 -4.53 13.70 -4.44
N SER A 83 -4.21 13.88 -5.73
CA SER A 83 -4.26 15.16 -6.42
C SER A 83 -4.29 14.91 -7.92
N PHE A 84 -4.80 15.87 -8.68
CA PHE A 84 -4.85 15.84 -10.13
C PHE A 84 -4.50 17.21 -10.70
N LEU A 85 -3.97 17.21 -11.91
CA LEU A 85 -3.77 18.44 -12.69
C LEU A 85 -5.05 18.70 -13.49
N SER A 86 -5.51 19.95 -13.50
CA SER A 86 -6.57 20.38 -14.40
C SER A 86 -6.12 20.32 -15.87
N THR A 87 -7.07 20.26 -16.80
CA THR A 87 -6.79 20.15 -18.25
C THR A 87 -5.86 21.25 -18.74
N ASN A 88 -6.01 22.48 -18.22
CA ASN A 88 -5.21 23.63 -18.61
C ASN A 88 -3.76 23.58 -18.08
N GLN A 89 -3.50 22.73 -17.08
CA GLN A 89 -2.17 22.56 -16.50
C GLN A 89 -1.33 21.49 -17.22
N LEU A 90 -1.96 20.71 -18.11
CA LEU A 90 -1.29 19.65 -18.85
C LEU A 90 -1.72 19.66 -20.34
N PRO A 91 -1.38 20.74 -21.07
CA PRO A 91 -1.59 20.80 -22.52
C PRO A 91 -0.85 19.65 -23.22
N PHE A 92 -1.23 19.30 -24.45
CA PHE A 92 -0.80 18.12 -25.21
C PHE A 92 -1.28 16.76 -24.68
N VAL A 93 -1.22 16.50 -23.37
CA VAL A 93 -1.67 15.21 -22.78
C VAL A 93 -3.19 15.10 -22.76
N THR A 94 -3.88 16.20 -22.49
CA THR A 94 -5.35 16.22 -22.29
C THR A 94 -6.14 16.54 -23.57
N GLU A 95 -5.48 16.88 -24.67
CA GLU A 95 -6.11 17.28 -25.94
C GLU A 95 -6.72 16.09 -26.72
N ARG A 96 -6.21 14.89 -26.50
CA ARG A 96 -6.68 13.64 -27.09
C ARG A 96 -6.42 12.48 -26.13
N PRO A 97 -7.15 11.36 -26.23
CA PRO A 97 -6.89 10.18 -25.41
C PRO A 97 -5.42 9.76 -25.48
N THR A 98 -4.69 9.94 -24.38
CA THR A 98 -3.23 9.74 -24.28
C THR A 98 -2.91 8.89 -23.07
N ILE A 99 -2.00 7.93 -23.22
CA ILE A 99 -1.47 7.09 -22.14
C ILE A 99 -0.01 7.47 -21.87
N LEU A 100 0.34 7.64 -20.58
CA LEU A 100 1.72 7.85 -20.14
C LEU A 100 2.28 6.51 -19.62
N MET A 101 3.42 6.08 -20.16
CA MET A 101 4.10 4.85 -19.75
C MET A 101 5.50 5.18 -19.20
N GLY A 102 5.89 4.49 -18.12
CA GLY A 102 7.24 4.55 -17.55
C GLY A 102 7.84 3.15 -17.46
N ALA A 103 9.12 3.02 -17.78
CA ALA A 103 9.86 1.76 -17.70
C ALA A 103 11.21 1.99 -17.02
N ASP A 104 11.63 1.02 -16.21
CA ASP A 104 12.91 1.01 -15.49
C ASP A 104 13.52 -0.38 -15.53
N VAL A 105 14.86 -0.46 -15.49
CA VAL A 105 15.61 -1.73 -15.42
C VAL A 105 16.57 -1.65 -14.23
N THR A 106 16.37 -2.53 -13.26
CA THR A 106 17.28 -2.70 -12.14
C THR A 106 18.01 -4.05 -12.25
N HIS A 107 19.33 -4.02 -12.30
CA HIS A 107 20.17 -5.24 -12.26
C HIS A 107 20.46 -5.63 -10.81
N PRO A 108 20.45 -6.93 -10.47
CA PRO A 108 20.83 -7.38 -9.13
C PRO A 108 22.28 -7.00 -8.82
N SER A 109 22.55 -6.63 -7.57
CA SER A 109 23.93 -6.44 -7.10
C SER A 109 24.69 -7.75 -7.20
N ALA A 110 25.90 -7.72 -7.77
CA ALA A 110 26.80 -8.86 -7.86
C ALA A 110 27.26 -9.35 -6.47
#